data_AF-A0A3N6NNF5-F1
#
_entry.id   AF-A0A3N6NNF5-F1
#
_cell.length_a   1.000
_cell.length_b   1.000
_cell.length_c   1.000
_cell.angle_alpha   90.00
_cell.angle_beta   90.00
_cell.angle_gamma   90.00
#
_symmetry.space_group_name_H-M   'P 1'
#
loop_
_entity.id
_entity.type
_entity.pdbx_description
1 polymer ?
#
loop_
_entity_poly.entity_id
_entity_poly.type
_entity_poly.pdbx_seq_one_letter_code
_entity_poly.pdbx_strand_id
1 'polypeptide(L)'
;MARSEQDEIEETALPAVLVRRSDLPVPLAHPARSFFGGLPKLPPKFDWPTAEVTANEKPEKVALTFVAQIDLAEVPGAGWSPLPTRGTLYFFCSSVFVGEGHPPCRVLYSPTDGGAYPDRAPPPDLMPLAGTDGDSQVRWLDPNLDFHSRVEFKYPVSFRPFRDFYFREDAVGGGLMVKELCRALGPGEPHENDLLQFRAASEYEKDEDWPFNWLLITYVVRSVLSHVQRDLTRGYYGKPLTDEATVELKRLRAGAIGWLERCRALTPMDDVDPDTKTSFRSWWFKIVHAYEKLDGQVPTYAGTIAHDLGNAINHTIRCMATQDVDISDHAPSSYVANLARQNHWKTPTVGDGKHRHFRTALHQMLGYGSGPQDATEVHLEDVLLLQIQGDLAFFNWHSNIGGVLHFWIGRDALDQRDFSQVVATFECD
;
A
#
# COMPACT_ATOMS: atom_id res chain seq x y z
N MET A 1 -25.20 -42.46 -3.68
CA MET A 1 -25.71 -41.13 -3.30
C MET A 1 -25.01 -40.13 -4.19
N ALA A 2 -25.74 -39.18 -4.79
CA ALA A 2 -25.10 -38.06 -5.48
C ALA A 2 -24.30 -37.25 -4.46
N ARG A 3 -23.09 -36.79 -4.83
CA ARG A 3 -22.27 -35.93 -3.97
C ARG A 3 -22.96 -34.57 -3.82
N SER A 4 -22.77 -33.94 -2.67
CA SER A 4 -23.23 -32.55 -2.51
C SER A 4 -22.23 -31.60 -3.17
N GLU A 5 -22.69 -30.42 -3.60
CA GLU A 5 -21.84 -29.35 -4.14
C GLU A 5 -20.71 -28.97 -3.18
N GLN A 6 -20.98 -28.99 -1.87
CA GLN A 6 -19.96 -28.77 -0.85
C GLN A 6 -18.85 -29.84 -0.90
N ASP A 7 -19.21 -31.12 -1.06
CA ASP A 7 -18.24 -32.21 -1.15
C ASP A 7 -17.35 -32.05 -2.39
N GLU A 8 -17.93 -31.62 -3.51
CA GLU A 8 -17.18 -31.39 -4.76
C GLU A 8 -16.17 -30.25 -4.61
N ILE A 9 -16.56 -29.12 -3.99
CA ILE A 9 -15.65 -27.99 -3.75
C ILE A 9 -14.55 -28.39 -2.75
N GLU A 10 -14.91 -29.09 -1.66
CA GLU A 10 -13.93 -29.52 -0.65
C GLU A 10 -12.86 -30.48 -1.21
N GLU A 11 -13.20 -31.30 -2.23
CA GLU A 11 -12.25 -32.17 -2.93
C GLU A 11 -11.21 -31.38 -3.74
N THR A 12 -11.54 -30.16 -4.20
CA THR A 12 -10.60 -29.29 -4.92
C THR A 12 -9.66 -28.52 -4.01
N ALA A 13 -9.82 -28.60 -2.68
CA ALA A 13 -9.08 -27.72 -1.78
C ALA A 13 -7.56 -27.91 -1.88
N LEU A 14 -6.83 -26.80 -2.07
CA LEU A 14 -5.38 -26.78 -2.02
C LEU A 14 -4.88 -26.26 -0.67
N PRO A 15 -3.75 -26.78 -0.17
CA PRO A 15 -3.09 -26.17 0.97
C PRO A 15 -2.49 -24.83 0.56
N ALA A 16 -2.73 -23.82 1.40
CA ALA A 16 -2.31 -22.45 1.16
C ALA A 16 -1.82 -21.81 2.46
N VAL A 17 -1.22 -20.62 2.34
CA VAL A 17 -0.64 -19.88 3.47
C VAL A 17 -1.13 -18.44 3.43
N LEU A 18 -1.83 -18.00 4.48
CA LEU A 18 -2.11 -16.59 4.70
C LEU A 18 -0.84 -15.90 5.20
N VAL A 19 -0.57 -14.72 4.65
CA VAL A 19 0.55 -13.86 5.03
C VAL A 19 -0.01 -12.65 5.78
N ARG A 20 0.19 -12.61 7.09
CA ARG A 20 -0.27 -11.51 7.93
C ARG A 20 0.90 -10.61 8.29
N ARG A 21 0.85 -9.36 7.84
CA ARG A 21 1.77 -8.30 8.24
C ARG A 21 1.48 -7.76 9.65
N SER A 22 2.43 -7.04 10.22
CA SER A 22 2.23 -6.25 11.43
C SER A 22 1.25 -5.10 11.19
N ASP A 23 0.55 -4.69 12.25
CA ASP A 23 -0.44 -3.62 12.19
C ASP A 23 0.21 -2.23 12.02
N LEU A 24 1.49 -2.08 12.34
CA LEU A 24 2.26 -0.86 12.14
C LEU A 24 3.61 -1.20 11.52
N PRO A 25 4.23 -0.27 10.78
CA PRO A 25 5.58 -0.49 10.32
C PRO A 25 6.57 -0.40 11.47
N VAL A 26 7.76 -0.96 11.24
CA VAL A 26 8.84 -1.01 12.22
C VAL A 26 10.07 -0.28 11.67
N PRO A 27 11.03 0.12 12.52
CA PRO A 27 12.31 0.65 12.07
C PRO A 27 13.01 -0.27 11.07
N LEU A 28 13.75 0.29 10.11
CA LEU A 28 14.46 -0.51 9.08
C LEU A 28 15.36 -1.59 9.70
N ALA A 29 16.05 -1.25 10.79
CA ALA A 29 16.95 -2.15 11.53
C ALA A 29 16.26 -3.32 12.25
N HIS A 30 14.91 -3.40 12.24
CA HIS A 30 14.18 -4.46 12.91
C HIS A 30 14.63 -5.87 12.41
N PRO A 31 14.81 -6.85 13.32
CA PRO A 31 15.48 -8.12 13.01
C PRO A 31 14.65 -9.11 12.17
N ALA A 32 13.40 -8.78 11.83
CA ALA A 32 12.53 -9.64 11.01
C ALA A 32 13.25 -10.16 9.74
N ARG A 33 13.00 -11.44 9.43
CA ARG A 33 13.56 -12.15 8.27
C ARG A 33 12.58 -12.20 7.10
N SER A 34 11.28 -12.24 7.40
CA SER A 34 10.21 -12.05 6.43
C SER A 34 9.47 -10.74 6.68
N PHE A 35 9.31 -9.92 5.65
CA PHE A 35 8.64 -8.62 5.73
C PHE A 35 8.23 -8.11 4.34
N PHE A 36 7.25 -7.22 4.34
CA PHE A 36 6.88 -6.39 3.21
C PHE A 36 7.53 -5.00 3.29
N GLY A 37 7.85 -4.41 2.14
CA GLY A 37 8.46 -3.08 2.01
C GLY A 37 9.81 -2.96 2.74
N GLY A 38 10.26 -1.74 3.02
CA GLY A 38 11.56 -1.50 3.64
C GLY A 38 12.74 -1.77 2.70
N LEU A 39 13.88 -2.16 3.27
CA LEU A 39 15.09 -2.48 2.51
C LEU A 39 15.36 -3.99 2.55
N PRO A 40 15.70 -4.62 1.40
CA PRO A 40 16.02 -6.03 1.38
C PRO A 40 17.38 -6.31 2.02
N LYS A 41 17.50 -7.46 2.67
CA LYS A 41 18.78 -8.04 3.11
C LYS A 41 19.38 -8.86 1.98
N LEU A 42 19.68 -8.17 0.87
CA LEU A 42 20.01 -8.78 -0.41
C LEU A 42 21.49 -9.23 -0.46
N PRO A 43 21.80 -10.46 -0.94
CA PRO A 43 23.18 -10.90 -1.11
C PRO A 43 24.00 -9.92 -1.99
N PRO A 44 25.27 -9.63 -1.66
CA PRO A 44 26.10 -8.70 -2.42
C PRO A 44 26.30 -9.07 -3.90
N LYS A 45 26.17 -10.37 -4.23
CA LYS A 45 26.35 -10.90 -5.58
C LYS A 45 25.15 -10.67 -6.51
N PHE A 46 23.99 -10.29 -5.97
CA PHE A 46 22.82 -10.01 -6.79
C PHE A 46 22.86 -8.55 -7.21
N ASP A 47 22.55 -8.26 -8.47
CA ASP A 47 22.28 -6.90 -8.90
C ASP A 47 20.88 -6.48 -8.42
N TRP A 48 20.67 -5.17 -8.30
CA TRP A 48 19.31 -4.67 -8.04
C TRP A 48 18.51 -4.86 -9.33
N PRO A 49 17.36 -5.54 -9.30
CA PRO A 49 16.58 -5.77 -10.51
C PRO A 49 16.20 -4.48 -11.23
N THR A 50 16.38 -4.46 -12.55
CA THR A 50 15.95 -3.35 -13.42
C THR A 50 15.03 -3.86 -14.53
N ALA A 51 14.11 -3.04 -15.01
CA ALA A 51 13.29 -3.33 -16.19
C ALA A 51 13.08 -2.07 -17.03
N GLU A 52 12.71 -2.28 -18.29
CA GLU A 52 12.12 -1.21 -19.11
C GLU A 52 10.65 -1.05 -18.69
N VAL A 53 10.25 0.19 -18.38
CA VAL A 53 8.89 0.57 -18.05
C VAL A 53 8.46 1.72 -18.94
N THR A 54 7.16 1.88 -19.17
CA THR A 54 6.62 3.06 -19.86
C THR A 54 6.08 4.03 -18.79
N ALA A 55 6.89 5.02 -18.42
CA ALA A 55 6.46 6.13 -17.57
C ALA A 55 6.20 7.36 -18.46
N ASN A 56 5.11 8.10 -18.25
CA ASN A 56 4.78 9.27 -19.09
C ASN A 56 4.83 9.01 -20.62
N GLU A 57 4.28 7.87 -21.06
CA GLU A 57 4.28 7.47 -22.48
C GLU A 57 5.69 7.29 -23.10
N LYS A 58 6.75 7.30 -22.28
CA LYS A 58 8.13 7.11 -22.70
C LYS A 58 8.72 5.84 -22.06
N PRO A 59 9.35 4.97 -22.86
CA PRO A 59 10.16 3.89 -22.31
C PRO A 59 11.36 4.44 -21.53
N GLU A 60 11.56 3.92 -20.33
CA GLU A 60 12.73 4.20 -19.48
C GLU A 60 13.16 2.92 -18.76
N LYS A 61 14.47 2.73 -18.63
CA LYS A 61 15.03 1.67 -17.80
C LYS A 61 15.10 2.13 -16.35
N VAL A 62 14.42 1.42 -15.46
CA VAL A 62 14.29 1.80 -14.05
C VAL A 62 14.67 0.65 -13.13
N ALA A 63 15.19 0.99 -11.95
CA ALA A 63 15.33 0.04 -10.86
C ALA A 63 13.95 -0.29 -10.28
N LEU A 64 13.65 -1.57 -10.13
CA LEU A 64 12.35 -2.05 -9.66
C LEU A 64 12.17 -1.77 -8.16
N THR A 65 10.93 -1.50 -7.75
CA THR A 65 10.57 -1.34 -6.34
C THR A 65 10.68 -2.67 -5.62
N PHE A 66 11.30 -2.65 -4.44
CA PHE A 66 11.33 -3.82 -3.56
C PHE A 66 9.99 -3.98 -2.86
N VAL A 67 9.39 -5.18 -2.97
CA VAL A 67 8.03 -5.48 -2.49
C VAL A 67 8.08 -6.29 -1.21
N ALA A 68 8.84 -7.39 -1.19
CA ALA A 68 8.83 -8.33 -0.09
C ALA A 68 10.11 -9.15 0.00
N GLN A 69 10.47 -9.55 1.22
CA GLN A 69 11.45 -10.59 1.50
C GLN A 69 10.75 -11.68 2.33
N ILE A 70 10.92 -12.94 1.94
CA ILE A 70 10.30 -14.09 2.61
C ILE A 70 11.37 -15.15 2.87
N ASP A 71 11.66 -15.42 4.15
CA ASP A 71 12.49 -16.56 4.56
C ASP A 71 11.64 -17.83 4.58
N LEU A 72 11.94 -18.76 3.68
CA LEU A 72 11.16 -19.98 3.48
C LEU A 72 11.21 -20.92 4.69
N ALA A 73 12.14 -20.73 5.63
CA ALA A 73 12.12 -21.46 6.91
C ALA A 73 10.98 -21.01 7.84
N GLU A 74 10.37 -19.84 7.60
CA GLU A 74 9.22 -19.33 8.35
C GLU A 74 7.87 -19.72 7.73
N VAL A 75 7.87 -20.15 6.46
CA VAL A 75 6.66 -20.50 5.72
C VAL A 75 6.22 -21.93 6.11
N PRO A 76 4.99 -22.13 6.64
CA PRO A 76 4.47 -23.46 6.92
C PRO A 76 4.26 -24.21 5.61
N GLY A 77 4.70 -25.47 5.58
CA GLY A 77 4.74 -26.18 4.29
C GLY A 77 5.44 -27.53 4.29
N ALA A 78 6.08 -27.92 5.40
CA ALA A 78 6.92 -29.11 5.45
C ALA A 78 6.12 -30.36 5.03
N GLY A 79 6.53 -30.97 3.92
CA GLY A 79 5.95 -32.22 3.40
C GLY A 79 4.81 -32.05 2.37
N TRP A 80 4.34 -30.82 2.10
CA TRP A 80 3.29 -30.60 1.10
C TRP A 80 3.53 -29.39 0.19
N SER A 81 4.30 -28.40 0.63
CA SER A 81 4.62 -27.22 -0.18
C SER A 81 5.63 -27.58 -1.27
N PRO A 82 5.44 -27.09 -2.51
CA PRO A 82 6.42 -27.24 -3.57
C PRO A 82 7.64 -26.29 -3.42
N LEU A 83 7.58 -25.34 -2.47
CA LEU A 83 8.67 -24.41 -2.24
C LEU A 83 9.89 -25.08 -1.60
N PRO A 84 11.11 -24.58 -1.82
CA PRO A 84 12.27 -24.97 -1.03
C PRO A 84 11.99 -24.79 0.47
N THR A 85 12.46 -25.73 1.30
CA THR A 85 12.25 -25.66 2.76
C THR A 85 13.13 -24.63 3.46
N ARG A 86 14.10 -24.05 2.74
CA ARG A 86 15.05 -23.06 3.23
C ARG A 86 15.45 -22.10 2.11
N GLY A 87 16.00 -20.97 2.52
CA GLY A 87 16.42 -19.89 1.63
C GLY A 87 15.45 -18.72 1.70
N THR A 88 15.76 -17.67 0.96
CA THR A 88 15.03 -16.40 0.99
C THR A 88 14.60 -16.03 -0.42
N LEU A 89 13.33 -15.70 -0.57
CA LEU A 89 12.77 -15.08 -1.78
C LEU A 89 12.75 -13.56 -1.62
N TYR A 90 13.13 -12.85 -2.66
CA TYR A 90 13.07 -11.38 -2.74
C TYR A 90 12.22 -10.99 -3.94
N PHE A 91 11.16 -10.23 -3.70
CA PHE A 91 10.18 -9.83 -4.70
C PHE A 91 10.41 -8.37 -5.09
N PHE A 92 10.52 -8.13 -6.38
CA PHE A 92 10.63 -6.81 -6.98
C PHE A 92 9.58 -6.64 -8.06
N CYS A 93 8.99 -5.47 -8.15
CA CYS A 93 7.98 -5.13 -9.15
C CYS A 93 8.09 -3.65 -9.53
N SER A 94 7.65 -3.31 -10.73
CA SER A 94 7.43 -1.92 -11.08
C SER A 94 6.24 -1.40 -10.26
N SER A 95 6.46 -0.36 -9.46
CA SER A 95 5.34 0.43 -8.90
C SER A 95 4.75 1.36 -9.96
N VAL A 96 5.48 1.60 -11.07
CA VAL A 96 5.00 2.39 -12.19
C VAL A 96 4.32 1.49 -13.21
N PHE A 97 3.01 1.48 -13.12
CA PHE A 97 2.14 0.80 -14.06
C PHE A 97 0.91 1.69 -14.31
N VAL A 98 0.40 1.66 -15.55
CA VAL A 98 -0.83 2.35 -15.91
C VAL A 98 -1.93 1.30 -15.98
N GLY A 99 -2.88 1.37 -15.04
CA GLY A 99 -4.03 0.45 -14.99
C GLY A 99 -3.66 -1.02 -14.71
N GLU A 100 -4.54 -1.92 -15.11
CA GLU A 100 -4.41 -3.39 -14.96
C GLU A 100 -3.38 -3.96 -15.93
N GLY A 101 -2.76 -5.09 -15.57
CA GLY A 101 -1.94 -5.86 -16.50
C GLY A 101 -0.79 -6.62 -15.86
N HIS A 102 0.35 -6.63 -16.56
CA HIS A 102 1.53 -7.44 -16.20
C HIS A 102 2.71 -6.54 -15.83
N PRO A 103 2.76 -5.99 -14.60
CA PRO A 103 3.84 -5.09 -14.22
C PRO A 103 5.18 -5.84 -14.28
N PRO A 104 6.25 -5.22 -14.83
CA PRO A 104 7.56 -5.86 -14.87
C PRO A 104 8.02 -6.25 -13.46
N CYS A 105 8.37 -7.52 -13.27
CA CYS A 105 8.74 -8.06 -11.98
C CYS A 105 10.01 -8.91 -12.05
N ARG A 106 10.66 -9.11 -10.90
CA ARG A 106 11.74 -10.06 -10.72
C ARG A 106 11.65 -10.68 -9.33
N VAL A 107 11.79 -12.00 -9.27
CA VAL A 107 11.94 -12.73 -8.00
C VAL A 107 13.33 -13.35 -7.96
N LEU A 108 14.04 -13.12 -6.87
CA LEU A 108 15.37 -13.68 -6.63
C LEU A 108 15.30 -14.71 -5.51
N TYR A 109 16.06 -15.79 -5.64
CA TYR A 109 16.20 -16.81 -4.61
C TYR A 109 17.64 -16.92 -4.12
N SER A 110 17.84 -16.80 -2.81
CA SER A 110 19.10 -17.13 -2.14
C SER A 110 18.93 -18.38 -1.27
N PRO A 111 19.88 -19.33 -1.25
CA PRO A 111 19.79 -20.48 -0.34
C PRO A 111 20.07 -20.13 1.13
N THR A 112 20.44 -18.89 1.43
CA THR A 112 20.70 -18.39 2.79
C THR A 112 19.43 -17.91 3.48
N ASP A 113 19.44 -17.87 4.81
CA ASP A 113 18.36 -17.28 5.61
C ASP A 113 18.21 -15.77 5.37
N GLY A 114 17.03 -15.23 5.74
CA GLY A 114 16.67 -13.83 5.48
C GLY A 114 17.40 -12.83 6.38
N GLY A 115 18.19 -13.31 7.35
CA GLY A 115 19.00 -12.49 8.25
C GLY A 115 20.49 -12.46 7.88
N ALA A 116 20.90 -13.19 6.84
CA ALA A 116 22.32 -13.44 6.55
C ALA A 116 23.11 -12.20 6.08
N TYR A 117 22.42 -11.15 5.62
CA TYR A 117 23.03 -9.94 5.06
C TYR A 117 22.48 -8.68 5.73
N PRO A 118 23.24 -7.57 5.72
CA PRO A 118 22.72 -6.28 6.13
C PRO A 118 21.67 -5.76 5.13
N ASP A 119 20.89 -4.77 5.57
CA ASP A 119 19.97 -4.04 4.69
C ASP A 119 20.75 -3.38 3.55
N ARG A 120 20.25 -3.49 2.33
CA ARG A 120 20.85 -2.90 1.13
C ARG A 120 20.16 -1.59 0.79
N ALA A 121 20.96 -0.52 0.68
CA ALA A 121 20.48 0.77 0.20
C ALA A 121 19.91 0.67 -1.23
N PRO A 122 18.83 1.42 -1.53
CA PRO A 122 18.28 1.47 -2.87
C PRO A 122 19.30 2.11 -3.82
N PRO A 123 19.30 1.74 -5.11
CA PRO A 123 20.17 2.38 -6.08
C PRO A 123 19.71 3.85 -6.32
N PRO A 124 20.60 4.76 -6.74
CA PRO A 124 20.26 6.18 -6.91
C PRO A 124 19.17 6.45 -7.96
N ASP A 125 19.03 5.55 -8.93
CA ASP A 125 18.03 5.54 -10.00
C ASP A 125 16.76 4.76 -9.63
N LEU A 126 16.57 4.40 -8.34
CA LEU A 126 15.28 3.89 -7.88
C LEU A 126 14.22 4.96 -8.09
N MET A 127 13.20 4.60 -8.86
CA MET A 127 12.10 5.47 -9.19
C MET A 127 11.25 5.81 -7.96
N PRO A 128 10.60 6.98 -7.94
CA PRO A 128 9.55 7.25 -6.98
C PRO A 128 8.46 6.17 -7.06
N LEU A 129 7.87 5.86 -5.92
CA LEU A 129 6.66 5.06 -5.84
C LEU A 129 5.56 5.81 -6.59
N ALA A 130 5.28 5.35 -7.81
CA ALA A 130 4.06 5.73 -8.51
C ALA A 130 3.02 4.64 -8.30
N GLY A 131 1.79 4.95 -8.67
CA GLY A 131 0.68 4.01 -8.66
C GLY A 131 0.03 4.09 -10.03
N THR A 132 -1.27 3.81 -10.08
CA THR A 132 -2.03 3.73 -11.33
C THR A 132 -1.99 4.99 -12.22
N ASP A 133 -1.66 6.16 -11.65
CA ASP A 133 -1.64 7.45 -12.33
C ASP A 133 -0.23 7.87 -12.86
N GLY A 134 0.76 6.99 -12.77
CA GLY A 134 1.97 7.05 -13.61
C GLY A 134 3.20 7.81 -13.09
N ASP A 135 3.08 8.81 -12.20
CA ASP A 135 4.27 9.66 -11.90
C ASP A 135 4.62 9.89 -10.43
N SER A 136 3.64 9.77 -9.55
CA SER A 136 3.82 9.85 -8.10
C SER A 136 2.44 9.69 -7.51
N GLN A 137 2.26 8.79 -6.57
CA GLN A 137 0.94 8.70 -5.94
C GLN A 137 0.70 9.77 -4.90
N VAL A 138 1.79 10.15 -4.25
CA VAL A 138 1.74 10.97 -3.06
C VAL A 138 2.32 12.32 -3.45
N ARG A 139 1.46 13.19 -4.00
CA ARG A 139 1.86 14.49 -4.57
C ARG A 139 2.57 15.43 -3.59
N TRP A 140 2.49 15.11 -2.29
CA TRP A 140 3.15 15.84 -1.22
C TRP A 140 4.49 15.27 -0.79
N LEU A 141 4.91 14.11 -1.29
CA LEU A 141 6.26 13.59 -1.09
C LEU A 141 7.18 14.11 -2.20
N ASP A 142 8.31 14.65 -1.81
CA ASP A 142 9.39 15.09 -2.68
C ASP A 142 10.41 13.94 -2.85
N PRO A 143 10.57 13.39 -4.06
CA PRO A 143 11.50 12.30 -4.32
C PRO A 143 12.97 12.54 -4.00
N ASN A 144 13.36 13.78 -3.78
CA ASN A 144 14.73 14.16 -3.43
C ASN A 144 14.93 14.37 -1.93
N LEU A 145 13.85 14.55 -1.17
CA LEU A 145 13.92 14.88 0.25
C LEU A 145 13.34 13.78 1.13
N ASP A 146 12.27 13.12 0.68
CA ASP A 146 11.51 12.19 1.50
C ASP A 146 11.88 10.76 1.16
N PHE A 147 12.51 10.03 2.08
CA PHE A 147 12.95 8.64 1.85
C PHE A 147 11.79 7.72 1.41
N HIS A 148 10.63 7.87 2.03
CA HIS A 148 9.43 7.06 1.74
C HIS A 148 8.69 7.45 0.46
N SER A 149 9.26 8.35 -0.34
CA SER A 149 8.83 8.57 -1.72
C SER A 149 9.29 7.46 -2.67
N ARG A 150 10.34 6.69 -2.32
CA ARG A 150 10.95 5.65 -3.16
C ARG A 150 10.95 4.27 -2.49
N VAL A 151 10.93 4.24 -1.15
CA VAL A 151 11.04 3.01 -0.35
C VAL A 151 9.84 2.89 0.57
N GLU A 152 9.10 1.80 0.44
CA GLU A 152 7.96 1.53 1.33
C GLU A 152 8.39 1.30 2.78
N PHE A 153 7.44 1.45 3.71
CA PHE A 153 7.70 1.12 5.10
C PHE A 153 7.90 -0.39 5.31
N LYS A 154 8.66 -0.78 6.33
CA LYS A 154 8.93 -2.19 6.66
C LYS A 154 7.83 -2.76 7.55
N TYR A 155 7.17 -3.82 7.10
CA TYR A 155 6.16 -4.55 7.85
C TYR A 155 6.54 -6.03 8.01
N PRO A 156 7.00 -6.48 9.18
CA PRO A 156 7.21 -7.88 9.48
C PRO A 156 5.96 -8.71 9.16
N VAL A 157 6.15 -9.92 8.63
CA VAL A 157 5.04 -10.82 8.32
C VAL A 157 5.10 -12.11 9.14
N SER A 158 3.95 -12.73 9.29
CA SER A 158 3.72 -14.02 9.91
C SER A 158 2.84 -14.88 9.02
N PHE A 159 2.90 -16.19 9.19
CA PHE A 159 2.29 -17.14 8.26
C PHE A 159 1.28 -18.05 8.96
N ARG A 160 0.13 -18.29 8.32
CA ARG A 160 -0.91 -19.21 8.83
C ARG A 160 -1.34 -20.18 7.73
N PRO A 161 -1.24 -21.50 7.93
CA PRO A 161 -1.75 -22.45 6.95
C PRO A 161 -3.28 -22.40 6.93
N PHE A 162 -3.86 -22.57 5.75
CA PHE A 162 -5.30 -22.70 5.56
C PHE A 162 -5.59 -23.50 4.28
N ARG A 163 -6.86 -23.82 4.03
CA ARG A 163 -7.31 -24.43 2.78
C ARG A 163 -7.90 -23.38 1.86
N ASP A 164 -7.41 -23.35 0.62
CA ASP A 164 -7.98 -22.52 -0.43
C ASP A 164 -8.83 -23.39 -1.36
N PHE A 165 -9.97 -22.88 -1.80
CA PHE A 165 -10.95 -23.62 -2.58
C PHE A 165 -11.16 -22.94 -3.92
N TYR A 166 -11.30 -23.70 -5.00
CA TYR A 166 -11.62 -23.16 -6.31
C TYR A 166 -13.12 -23.21 -6.54
N PHE A 167 -13.70 -22.07 -6.87
CA PHE A 167 -15.10 -21.92 -7.27
C PHE A 167 -15.27 -20.58 -8.01
N ARG A 168 -16.26 -20.52 -8.91
CA ARG A 168 -16.59 -19.30 -9.66
C ARG A 168 -17.97 -18.82 -9.27
N GLU A 169 -18.05 -17.65 -8.65
CA GLU A 169 -19.29 -17.00 -8.24
C GLU A 169 -20.28 -17.91 -7.48
N ASP A 170 -19.77 -18.69 -6.52
CA ASP A 170 -20.56 -19.70 -5.84
C ASP A 170 -20.76 -19.38 -4.34
N ALA A 171 -22.01 -19.48 -3.89
CA ALA A 171 -22.37 -19.14 -2.51
C ALA A 171 -21.92 -20.21 -1.51
N VAL A 172 -21.89 -21.49 -1.91
CA VAL A 172 -21.45 -22.60 -1.05
C VAL A 172 -19.94 -22.52 -0.84
N GLY A 173 -19.18 -22.36 -1.92
CA GLY A 173 -17.74 -22.11 -1.93
C GLY A 173 -17.37 -20.85 -1.16
N GLY A 174 -18.11 -19.75 -1.36
CA GLY A 174 -17.95 -18.54 -0.57
C GLY A 174 -18.14 -18.77 0.93
N GLY A 175 -19.18 -19.51 1.32
CA GLY A 175 -19.40 -19.91 2.71
C GLY A 175 -18.28 -20.77 3.28
N LEU A 176 -17.75 -21.72 2.50
CA LEU A 176 -16.61 -22.55 2.89
C LEU A 176 -15.34 -21.72 3.09
N MET A 177 -15.03 -20.83 2.14
CA MET A 177 -13.85 -19.96 2.20
C MET A 177 -13.91 -19.04 3.43
N VAL A 178 -15.05 -18.40 3.68
CA VAL A 178 -15.22 -17.54 4.88
C VAL A 178 -15.05 -18.36 6.17
N LYS A 179 -15.62 -19.56 6.24
CA LYS A 179 -15.45 -20.45 7.40
C LYS A 179 -14.00 -20.83 7.64
N GLU A 180 -13.24 -21.09 6.57
CA GLU A 180 -11.82 -21.43 6.65
C GLU A 180 -10.95 -20.23 7.05
N LEU A 181 -11.21 -19.05 6.48
CA LEU A 181 -10.56 -17.80 6.87
C LEU A 181 -10.81 -17.50 8.36
N CYS A 182 -12.05 -17.62 8.83
CA CYS A 182 -12.38 -17.44 10.24
C CYS A 182 -11.69 -18.47 11.15
N ARG A 183 -11.48 -19.71 10.67
CA ARG A 183 -10.70 -20.70 11.41
C ARG A 183 -9.23 -20.29 11.53
N ALA A 184 -8.65 -19.77 10.46
CA ALA A 184 -7.22 -19.43 10.40
C ALA A 184 -6.89 -18.08 11.09
N LEU A 185 -7.77 -17.09 10.97
CA LEU A 185 -7.54 -15.70 11.42
C LEU A 185 -8.35 -15.29 12.66
N GLY A 186 -9.34 -16.09 13.08
CA GLY A 186 -10.25 -15.78 14.19
C GLY A 186 -11.59 -15.20 13.72
N PRO A 187 -12.35 -14.48 14.56
CA PRO A 187 -13.39 -13.57 14.09
C PRO A 187 -12.75 -12.29 13.56
N GLY A 188 -13.19 -11.80 12.39
CA GLY A 188 -12.70 -10.53 11.84
C GLY A 188 -13.41 -9.36 12.49
N GLU A 189 -12.79 -8.18 12.45
CA GLU A 189 -13.43 -6.97 12.96
C GLU A 189 -14.66 -6.62 12.09
N PRO A 190 -15.73 -6.03 12.66
CA PRO A 190 -16.83 -5.51 11.88
C PRO A 190 -16.34 -4.41 10.93
N HIS A 191 -17.04 -4.26 9.80
CA HIS A 191 -16.76 -3.17 8.88
C HIS A 191 -17.19 -1.83 9.51
N GLU A 192 -16.24 -0.92 9.67
CA GLU A 192 -16.48 0.46 10.11
C GLU A 192 -15.92 1.43 9.07
N ASN A 193 -16.63 2.53 8.82
CA ASN A 193 -16.29 3.50 7.78
C ASN A 193 -15.37 4.63 8.27
N ASP A 194 -14.83 4.58 9.50
CA ASP A 194 -13.94 5.63 10.01
C ASP A 194 -12.52 5.46 9.44
N LEU A 195 -12.40 5.72 8.15
CA LEU A 195 -11.14 5.82 7.44
C LEU A 195 -10.80 7.31 7.33
N LEU A 196 -9.68 7.72 7.94
CA LEU A 196 -9.30 9.14 8.03
C LEU A 196 -9.42 9.84 6.68
N GLN A 197 -8.86 9.25 5.63
CA GLN A 197 -8.88 9.78 4.27
C GLN A 197 -10.28 9.98 3.66
N PHE A 198 -11.36 9.50 4.27
CA PHE A 198 -12.74 9.75 3.83
C PHE A 198 -13.52 10.69 4.76
N ARG A 199 -12.87 11.23 5.80
CA ARG A 199 -13.47 12.23 6.68
C ARG A 199 -13.67 13.54 5.92
N ALA A 200 -14.82 14.16 6.15
CA ALA A 200 -15.08 15.52 5.71
C ALA A 200 -14.27 16.54 6.53
N ALA A 201 -14.06 17.73 5.97
CA ALA A 201 -13.36 18.80 6.68
C ALA A 201 -14.01 19.15 8.03
N SER A 202 -15.35 19.10 8.13
CA SER A 202 -16.09 19.38 9.37
C SER A 202 -15.88 18.33 10.48
N GLU A 203 -15.43 17.12 10.13
CA GLU A 203 -15.04 16.09 11.10
C GLU A 203 -13.64 16.41 11.64
N TYR A 204 -12.72 16.81 10.76
CA TYR A 204 -11.38 17.27 11.17
C TYR A 204 -11.40 18.54 12.02
N GLU A 205 -12.40 19.40 11.85
CA GLU A 205 -12.57 20.61 12.66
C GLU A 205 -12.76 20.29 14.14
N LYS A 206 -13.52 19.22 14.43
CA LYS A 206 -13.81 18.73 15.77
C LYS A 206 -12.69 17.87 16.36
N ASP A 207 -11.81 17.37 15.49
CA ASP A 207 -10.69 16.51 15.88
C ASP A 207 -9.48 17.38 16.22
N GLU A 208 -9.20 17.55 17.52
CA GLU A 208 -8.06 18.33 18.01
C GLU A 208 -6.76 17.51 18.09
N ASP A 209 -6.84 16.19 17.93
CA ASP A 209 -5.77 15.23 18.22
C ASP A 209 -4.82 14.99 17.04
N TRP A 210 -4.76 15.87 16.04
CA TRP A 210 -3.88 15.66 14.89
C TRP A 210 -2.43 15.43 15.36
N PRO A 211 -1.68 14.50 14.74
CA PRO A 211 -0.29 14.20 15.12
C PRO A 211 0.65 15.33 14.68
N PHE A 212 0.53 16.48 15.33
CA PHE A 212 1.22 17.70 14.97
C PHE A 212 2.71 17.61 15.24
N ASN A 213 3.45 17.51 14.14
CA ASN A 213 4.87 17.78 14.04
C ASN A 213 5.11 18.60 12.75
N TRP A 214 6.33 19.07 12.55
CA TRP A 214 6.66 19.86 11.36
C TRP A 214 6.60 19.04 10.05
N LEU A 215 6.67 17.71 10.14
CA LEU A 215 6.52 16.79 9.01
C LEU A 215 5.09 16.82 8.47
N LEU A 216 4.08 16.68 9.35
CA LEU A 216 2.66 16.77 8.96
C LEU A 216 2.36 18.10 8.28
N ILE A 217 2.80 19.22 8.89
CA ILE A 217 2.62 20.56 8.33
C ILE A 217 3.26 20.64 6.93
N THR A 218 4.49 20.15 6.78
CA THR A 218 5.21 20.16 5.49
C THR A 218 4.44 19.40 4.42
N TYR A 219 3.96 18.20 4.72
CA TYR A 219 3.23 17.37 3.77
C TYR A 219 1.88 17.98 3.37
N VAL A 220 1.10 18.46 4.33
CA VAL A 220 -0.19 19.12 4.04
C VAL A 220 0.04 20.36 3.17
N VAL A 221 1.07 21.16 3.46
CA VAL A 221 1.42 22.36 2.68
C VAL A 221 1.86 22.01 1.25
N ARG A 222 2.69 20.97 1.09
CA ARG A 222 3.10 20.48 -0.23
C ARG A 222 1.91 19.97 -1.05
N SER A 223 0.95 19.29 -0.42
CA SER A 223 -0.26 18.86 -1.12
C SER A 223 -1.08 20.04 -1.63
N VAL A 224 -1.33 21.02 -0.76
CA VAL A 224 -2.04 22.25 -1.13
C VAL A 224 -1.31 22.96 -2.28
N LEU A 225 0.02 23.08 -2.24
CA LEU A 225 0.80 23.67 -3.32
C LEU A 225 0.65 22.92 -4.64
N SER A 226 0.69 21.58 -4.62
CA SER A 226 0.50 20.74 -5.80
C SER A 226 -0.86 20.98 -6.45
N HIS A 227 -1.93 21.01 -5.65
CA HIS A 227 -3.27 21.31 -6.13
C HIS A 227 -3.41 22.72 -6.71
N VAL A 228 -2.91 23.73 -6.00
CA VAL A 228 -2.95 25.12 -6.48
C VAL A 228 -2.16 25.30 -7.77
N GLN A 229 -0.99 24.67 -7.90
CA GLN A 229 -0.18 24.73 -9.12
C GLN A 229 -0.89 24.04 -10.30
N ARG A 230 -1.46 22.86 -10.07
CA ARG A 230 -2.25 22.14 -11.06
C ARG A 230 -3.41 23.00 -11.56
N ASP A 231 -4.18 23.58 -10.65
CA ASP A 231 -5.40 24.30 -10.99
C ASP A 231 -5.10 25.66 -11.62
N LEU A 232 -3.96 26.29 -11.31
CA LEU A 232 -3.46 27.46 -12.04
C LEU A 232 -3.03 27.13 -13.48
N THR A 233 -2.64 25.88 -13.75
CA THR A 233 -2.12 25.46 -15.06
C THR A 233 -3.22 24.87 -15.94
N ARG A 234 -4.08 24.03 -15.35
CA ARG A 234 -5.18 23.33 -16.02
C ARG A 234 -6.47 24.07 -15.66
N GLY A 235 -7.01 24.84 -16.60
CA GLY A 235 -8.37 25.37 -16.49
C GLY A 235 -9.41 24.24 -16.35
N TYR A 236 -10.63 24.56 -15.91
CA TYR A 236 -11.67 23.55 -15.67
C TYR A 236 -12.35 23.11 -16.97
N TYR A 237 -12.19 21.83 -17.35
CA TYR A 237 -12.75 21.27 -18.59
C TYR A 237 -12.48 22.14 -19.84
N GLY A 238 -11.25 22.65 -19.97
CA GLY A 238 -10.86 23.50 -21.10
C GLY A 238 -11.39 24.93 -21.05
N LYS A 239 -12.11 25.33 -19.98
CA LYS A 239 -12.48 26.72 -19.74
C LYS A 239 -11.34 27.48 -19.07
N PRO A 240 -11.06 28.73 -19.47
CA PRO A 240 -10.11 29.57 -18.76
C PRO A 240 -10.61 29.87 -17.34
N LEU A 241 -9.67 30.04 -16.42
CA LEU A 241 -9.97 30.50 -15.07
C LEU A 241 -10.56 31.92 -15.10
N THR A 242 -11.44 32.22 -14.16
CA THR A 242 -11.88 33.59 -13.89
C THR A 242 -10.74 34.39 -13.25
N ASP A 243 -10.80 35.72 -13.35
CA ASP A 243 -9.83 36.60 -12.70
C ASP A 243 -9.91 36.44 -11.17
N GLU A 244 -11.13 36.31 -10.63
CA GLU A 244 -11.36 36.06 -9.21
C GLU A 244 -10.74 34.74 -8.74
N ALA A 245 -10.94 33.64 -9.49
CA ALA A 245 -10.34 32.35 -9.17
C ALA A 245 -8.81 32.41 -9.25
N THR A 246 -8.27 33.11 -10.25
CA THR A 246 -6.82 33.29 -10.40
C THR A 246 -6.21 34.06 -9.23
N VAL A 247 -6.86 35.14 -8.79
CA VAL A 247 -6.42 35.92 -7.62
C VAL A 247 -6.48 35.07 -6.35
N GLU A 248 -7.56 34.33 -6.16
CA GLU A 248 -7.73 33.47 -4.99
C GLU A 248 -6.66 32.37 -4.94
N LEU A 249 -6.46 31.63 -6.04
CA LEU A 249 -5.42 30.59 -6.13
C LEU A 249 -4.01 31.16 -5.88
N LYS A 250 -3.69 32.36 -6.40
CA LYS A 250 -2.41 33.03 -6.11
C LYS A 250 -2.27 33.37 -4.62
N ARG A 251 -3.35 33.78 -3.95
CA ARG A 251 -3.36 34.02 -2.50
C ARG A 251 -3.11 32.71 -1.73
N LEU A 252 -3.79 31.63 -2.09
CA LEU A 252 -3.58 30.31 -1.48
C LEU A 252 -2.12 29.85 -1.66
N ARG A 253 -1.57 29.99 -2.87
CA ARG A 253 -0.17 29.68 -3.19
C ARG A 253 0.81 30.44 -2.30
N ALA A 254 0.63 31.75 -2.15
CA ALA A 254 1.50 32.59 -1.33
C ALA A 254 1.47 32.17 0.15
N GLY A 255 0.28 31.88 0.69
CA GLY A 255 0.14 31.38 2.06
C GLY A 255 0.83 30.03 2.27
N ALA A 256 0.69 29.10 1.32
CA ALA A 256 1.34 27.80 1.38
C ALA A 256 2.87 27.90 1.26
N ILE A 257 3.40 28.77 0.38
CA ILE A 257 4.85 29.06 0.32
C ILE A 257 5.34 29.59 1.67
N GLY A 258 4.61 30.52 2.30
CA GLY A 258 4.98 31.06 3.61
C GLY A 258 5.12 30.00 4.70
N TRP A 259 4.20 29.02 4.74
CA TRP A 259 4.33 27.88 5.64
C TRP A 259 5.52 26.99 5.29
N LEU A 260 5.75 26.71 4.01
CA LEU A 260 6.86 25.85 3.59
C LEU A 260 8.22 26.46 3.94
N GLU A 261 8.38 27.78 3.77
CA GLU A 261 9.60 28.49 4.20
C GLU A 261 9.82 28.39 5.71
N ARG A 262 8.74 28.47 6.51
CA ARG A 262 8.83 28.29 7.96
C ARG A 262 9.30 26.89 8.33
N CYS A 263 8.81 25.85 7.64
CA CYS A 263 9.20 24.46 7.86
C CYS A 263 10.69 24.19 7.56
N ARG A 264 11.32 24.89 6.60
CA ARG A 264 12.70 24.60 6.16
C ARG A 264 13.75 24.68 7.26
N ALA A 265 13.53 25.51 8.27
CA ALA A 265 14.49 25.73 9.36
C ALA A 265 14.28 24.79 10.55
N LEU A 266 13.32 23.87 10.48
CA LEU A 266 12.81 23.12 11.63
C LEU A 266 13.03 21.62 11.42
N THR A 267 13.25 20.89 12.51
CA THR A 267 13.37 19.44 12.46
C THR A 267 11.99 18.84 12.20
N PRO A 268 11.80 17.96 11.20
CA PRO A 268 10.46 17.49 10.83
C PRO A 268 9.68 16.81 11.97
N MET A 269 10.35 16.08 12.86
CA MET A 269 9.69 15.36 13.96
C MET A 269 9.56 16.15 15.26
N ASP A 270 10.05 17.39 15.31
CA ASP A 270 9.90 18.21 16.51
C ASP A 270 8.43 18.61 16.72
N ASP A 271 8.06 18.71 17.99
CA ASP A 271 6.72 19.12 18.40
C ASP A 271 6.44 20.59 18.01
N VAL A 272 5.17 20.90 17.83
CA VAL A 272 4.72 22.24 17.38
C VAL A 272 4.06 22.97 18.55
N ASP A 273 4.38 24.26 18.74
CA ASP A 273 3.77 25.05 19.82
C ASP A 273 2.25 25.23 19.62
N PRO A 274 1.45 25.39 20.69
CA PRO A 274 -0.02 25.49 20.60
C PRO A 274 -0.54 26.63 19.70
N ASP A 275 0.13 27.78 19.69
CA ASP A 275 -0.28 28.92 18.87
C ASP A 275 -0.08 28.63 17.38
N THR A 276 1.03 27.97 17.05
CA THR A 276 1.29 27.49 15.68
C THR A 276 0.32 26.39 15.26
N LYS A 277 0.01 25.42 16.14
CA LYS A 277 -1.01 24.38 15.88
C LYS A 277 -2.35 25.03 15.52
N THR A 278 -2.80 25.97 16.35
CA THR A 278 -4.06 26.73 16.14
C THR A 278 -4.03 27.55 14.84
N SER A 279 -2.93 28.26 14.59
CA SER A 279 -2.75 29.07 13.39
C SER A 279 -2.75 28.22 12.12
N PHE A 280 -2.11 27.05 12.15
CA PHE A 280 -2.05 26.13 11.02
C PHE A 280 -3.43 25.54 10.70
N ARG A 281 -4.17 25.08 11.72
CA ARG A 281 -5.55 24.60 11.55
C ARG A 281 -6.42 25.67 10.89
N SER A 282 -6.40 26.89 11.44
CA SER A 282 -7.16 28.01 10.87
C SER A 282 -6.78 28.30 9.41
N TRP A 283 -5.49 28.22 9.09
CA TRP A 283 -5.02 28.35 7.72
C TRP A 283 -5.57 27.23 6.82
N TRP A 284 -5.50 25.97 7.26
CA TRP A 284 -6.00 24.83 6.49
C TRP A 284 -7.51 24.92 6.22
N PHE A 285 -8.32 25.29 7.21
CA PHE A 285 -9.77 25.50 7.00
C PHE A 285 -10.07 26.63 6.02
N LYS A 286 -9.26 27.70 6.01
CA LYS A 286 -9.37 28.75 4.98
C LYS A 286 -9.06 28.23 3.58
N ILE A 287 -8.15 27.26 3.43
CA ILE A 287 -7.91 26.57 2.15
C ILE A 287 -9.16 25.80 1.73
N VAL A 288 -9.72 24.96 2.62
CA VAL A 288 -10.93 24.17 2.33
C VAL A 288 -12.07 25.08 1.89
N HIS A 289 -12.40 26.12 2.66
CA HIS A 289 -13.47 27.06 2.32
C HIS A 289 -13.22 27.85 1.04
N ALA A 290 -11.96 28.10 0.68
CA ALA A 290 -11.65 28.71 -0.61
C ALA A 290 -11.97 27.73 -1.75
N TYR A 291 -11.61 26.45 -1.63
CA TYR A 291 -11.95 25.45 -2.64
C TYR A 291 -13.45 25.17 -2.74
N GLU A 292 -14.21 25.26 -1.65
CA GLU A 292 -15.68 25.20 -1.71
C GLU A 292 -16.27 26.34 -2.58
N LYS A 293 -15.69 27.55 -2.50
CA LYS A 293 -16.12 28.69 -3.34
C LYS A 293 -15.64 28.58 -4.79
N LEU A 294 -14.53 27.89 -5.01
CA LEU A 294 -13.99 27.62 -6.34
C LEU A 294 -14.61 26.39 -7.00
N ASP A 295 -15.57 25.73 -6.35
CA ASP A 295 -16.21 24.53 -6.89
C ASP A 295 -16.81 24.81 -8.28
N GLY A 296 -16.59 23.88 -9.21
CA GLY A 296 -16.94 24.01 -10.62
C GLY A 296 -16.14 25.06 -11.42
N GLN A 297 -15.16 25.74 -10.81
CA GLN A 297 -14.22 26.67 -11.49
C GLN A 297 -12.83 26.07 -11.64
N VAL A 298 -12.48 25.07 -10.83
CA VAL A 298 -11.18 24.38 -10.83
C VAL A 298 -11.36 22.86 -10.73
N PRO A 299 -10.38 22.05 -11.17
CA PRO A 299 -10.47 20.60 -11.05
C PRO A 299 -10.40 20.04 -9.62
N THR A 300 -9.85 20.77 -8.64
CA THR A 300 -9.75 20.29 -7.26
C THR A 300 -11.04 20.58 -6.49
N TYR A 301 -11.54 19.57 -5.78
CA TYR A 301 -12.67 19.70 -4.86
C TYR A 301 -12.17 19.87 -3.42
N ALA A 302 -12.95 20.55 -2.58
CA ALA A 302 -12.65 20.68 -1.15
C ALA A 302 -12.50 19.32 -0.44
N GLY A 303 -13.28 18.32 -0.86
CA GLY A 303 -13.15 16.94 -0.37
C GLY A 303 -11.77 16.33 -0.67
N THR A 304 -11.14 16.66 -1.80
CA THR A 304 -9.77 16.21 -2.10
C THR A 304 -8.75 16.75 -1.09
N ILE A 305 -8.90 18.02 -0.68
CA ILE A 305 -8.03 18.63 0.34
C ILE A 305 -8.20 17.94 1.70
N ALA A 306 -9.43 17.52 2.05
CA ALA A 306 -9.70 16.74 3.25
C ALA A 306 -9.08 15.33 3.19
N HIS A 307 -9.22 14.65 2.06
CA HIS A 307 -8.63 13.33 1.85
C HIS A 307 -7.10 13.35 1.98
N ASP A 308 -6.44 14.36 1.40
CA ASP A 308 -4.99 14.55 1.50
C ASP A 308 -4.52 14.76 2.94
N LEU A 309 -5.28 15.47 3.78
CA LEU A 309 -4.98 15.60 5.20
C LEU A 309 -4.99 14.22 5.89
N GLY A 310 -6.00 13.39 5.63
CA GLY A 310 -6.06 12.03 6.17
C GLY A 310 -4.89 11.15 5.75
N ASN A 311 -4.52 11.23 4.47
CA ASN A 311 -3.36 10.50 3.96
C ASN A 311 -2.04 11.01 4.56
N ALA A 312 -1.88 12.32 4.73
CA ALA A 312 -0.72 12.92 5.38
C ALA A 312 -0.63 12.53 6.86
N ILE A 313 -1.75 12.46 7.57
CA ILE A 313 -1.83 11.97 8.96
C ILE A 313 -1.38 10.50 9.03
N ASN A 314 -1.96 9.61 8.20
CA ASN A 314 -1.57 8.20 8.14
C ASN A 314 -0.08 8.02 7.83
N HIS A 315 0.45 8.80 6.89
CA HIS A 315 1.88 8.75 6.56
C HIS A 315 2.77 9.27 7.70
N THR A 316 2.34 10.34 8.38
CA THR A 316 3.07 10.89 9.54
C THR A 316 3.15 9.86 10.67
N ILE A 317 2.05 9.18 11.00
CA ILE A 317 2.02 8.13 12.04
C ILE A 317 2.96 6.98 11.66
N ARG A 318 2.97 6.55 10.40
CA ARG A 318 3.92 5.54 9.90
C ARG A 318 5.37 6.00 10.06
N CYS A 319 5.69 7.26 9.75
CA CYS A 319 7.02 7.79 9.98
C CYS A 319 7.40 7.78 11.47
N MET A 320 6.48 8.15 12.37
CA MET A 320 6.69 8.08 13.81
C MET A 320 6.95 6.65 14.29
N ALA A 321 6.19 5.67 13.77
CA ALA A 321 6.37 4.23 14.06
C ALA A 321 7.77 3.70 13.73
N THR A 322 8.44 4.31 12.75
CA THR A 322 9.78 3.87 12.32
C THR A 322 10.92 4.52 13.09
N GLN A 323 10.65 5.53 13.93
CA GLN A 323 11.67 6.18 14.76
C GLN A 323 11.97 5.37 16.03
N ASP A 324 10.91 4.87 16.67
CA ASP A 324 11.00 4.11 17.92
C ASP A 324 9.94 2.99 17.95
N VAL A 325 10.29 1.87 18.58
CA VAL A 325 9.38 0.75 18.81
C VAL A 325 8.24 1.11 19.78
N ASP A 326 8.44 2.13 20.61
CA ASP A 326 7.46 2.63 21.59
C ASP A 326 6.58 3.76 21.00
N ILE A 327 6.05 3.55 19.78
CA ILE A 327 5.19 4.52 19.06
C ILE A 327 4.01 5.05 19.90
N SER A 328 3.51 4.24 20.85
CA SER A 328 2.38 4.57 21.73
C SER A 328 2.62 5.82 22.55
N ASP A 329 3.87 6.20 22.75
CA ASP A 329 4.26 7.28 23.65
C ASP A 329 4.34 8.63 22.92
N HIS A 330 4.39 8.61 21.59
CA HIS A 330 4.63 9.80 20.77
C HIS A 330 3.52 10.13 19.78
N ALA A 331 2.78 9.13 19.28
CA ALA A 331 1.65 9.34 18.38
C ALA A 331 0.32 9.33 19.14
N PRO A 332 -0.67 10.16 18.75
CA PRO A 332 -1.97 10.16 19.41
C PRO A 332 -2.64 8.79 19.30
N SER A 333 -3.03 8.22 20.43
CA SER A 333 -3.47 6.83 20.55
C SER A 333 -4.71 6.51 19.71
N SER A 334 -5.62 7.47 19.53
CA SER A 334 -6.81 7.35 18.69
C SER A 334 -6.45 7.05 17.23
N TYR A 335 -5.46 7.76 16.70
CA TYR A 335 -4.97 7.61 15.35
C TYR A 335 -4.15 6.33 15.15
N VAL A 336 -3.30 5.97 16.12
CA VAL A 336 -2.55 4.70 16.10
C VAL A 336 -3.53 3.52 16.12
N ALA A 337 -4.52 3.55 17.00
CA ALA A 337 -5.54 2.52 17.09
C ALA A 337 -6.42 2.47 15.83
N ASN A 338 -6.72 3.61 15.21
CA ASN A 338 -7.43 3.67 13.93
C ASN A 338 -6.59 3.01 12.82
N LEU A 339 -5.31 3.39 12.66
CA LEU A 339 -4.42 2.80 11.65
C LEU A 339 -4.23 1.29 11.86
N ALA A 340 -4.04 0.84 13.09
CA ALA A 340 -3.95 -0.58 13.41
C ALA A 340 -5.24 -1.33 13.05
N ARG A 341 -6.41 -0.75 13.36
CA ARG A 341 -7.72 -1.31 13.03
C ARG A 341 -7.97 -1.38 11.53
N GLN A 342 -7.46 -0.44 10.74
CA GLN A 342 -7.53 -0.49 9.27
C GLN A 342 -6.75 -1.70 8.73
N ASN A 343 -5.66 -2.07 9.42
CA ASN A 343 -4.79 -3.19 9.08
C ASN A 343 -5.31 -4.55 9.60
N HIS A 344 -6.37 -4.55 10.39
CA HIS A 344 -7.03 -5.79 10.83
C HIS A 344 -7.95 -6.31 9.74
N TRP A 345 -7.88 -7.61 9.51
CA TRP A 345 -8.79 -8.26 8.58
C TRP A 345 -10.25 -8.10 9.05
N LYS A 346 -11.15 -7.87 8.09
CA LYS A 346 -12.58 -7.69 8.32
C LYS A 346 -13.30 -8.98 8.03
N THR A 347 -14.35 -9.28 8.80
CA THR A 347 -15.19 -10.45 8.51
C THR A 347 -15.82 -10.26 7.13
N PRO A 348 -15.53 -11.12 6.13
CA PRO A 348 -16.14 -11.00 4.81
C PRO A 348 -17.66 -11.10 4.88
N THR A 349 -18.33 -10.34 4.01
CA THR A 349 -19.76 -10.54 3.77
C THR A 349 -19.98 -11.80 2.93
N VAL A 350 -21.22 -12.31 2.92
CA VAL A 350 -21.61 -13.41 2.02
C VAL A 350 -21.40 -13.03 0.56
N GLY A 351 -21.56 -11.75 0.21
CA GLY A 351 -21.28 -11.23 -1.14
C GLY A 351 -19.80 -11.32 -1.51
N ASP A 352 -18.92 -10.89 -0.61
CA ASP A 352 -17.46 -10.99 -0.80
C ASP A 352 -17.03 -12.45 -1.00
N GLY A 353 -17.58 -13.36 -0.17
CA GLY A 353 -17.32 -14.79 -0.27
C GLY A 353 -17.72 -15.37 -1.64
N LYS A 354 -18.88 -14.97 -2.19
CA LYS A 354 -19.38 -15.52 -3.47
C LYS A 354 -18.40 -15.29 -4.62
N HIS A 355 -17.84 -14.09 -4.72
CA HIS A 355 -16.94 -13.72 -5.82
C HIS A 355 -15.48 -14.06 -5.54
N ARG A 356 -15.19 -14.65 -4.37
CA ARG A 356 -13.82 -14.94 -3.93
C ARG A 356 -12.94 -13.67 -3.95
N HIS A 357 -13.56 -12.50 -3.82
CA HIS A 357 -12.94 -11.19 -3.80
C HIS A 357 -13.38 -10.49 -2.51
N PHE A 358 -12.40 -10.11 -1.69
CA PHE A 358 -12.65 -9.68 -0.32
C PHE A 358 -12.34 -8.19 -0.14
N ARG A 359 -13.21 -7.42 0.51
CA ARG A 359 -12.93 -6.00 0.81
C ARG A 359 -12.02 -5.83 2.04
N THR A 360 -11.05 -6.71 2.21
CA THR A 360 -10.07 -6.70 3.30
C THR A 360 -8.77 -7.29 2.79
N ALA A 361 -7.62 -6.76 3.24
CA ALA A 361 -6.33 -7.24 2.76
C ALA A 361 -6.08 -8.70 3.17
N LEU A 362 -6.26 -9.61 2.22
CA LEU A 362 -5.86 -11.00 2.33
C LEU A 362 -4.64 -11.23 1.43
N HIS A 363 -3.47 -11.26 2.06
CA HIS A 363 -2.24 -11.64 1.39
C HIS A 363 -2.04 -13.15 1.55
N GLN A 364 -1.49 -13.78 0.51
CA GLN A 364 -1.47 -15.23 0.41
C GLN A 364 -0.21 -15.73 -0.30
N MET A 365 0.26 -16.93 0.06
CA MET A 365 1.17 -17.74 -0.75
C MET A 365 0.51 -19.09 -0.99
N LEU A 366 0.80 -19.70 -2.13
CA LEU A 366 0.26 -21.00 -2.55
C LEU A 366 -1.28 -20.99 -2.64
N GLY A 367 -1.89 -22.14 -2.89
CA GLY A 367 -3.32 -22.21 -3.21
C GLY A 367 -3.63 -21.63 -4.58
N TYR A 368 -4.88 -21.24 -4.76
CA TYR A 368 -5.43 -20.72 -6.01
C TYR A 368 -5.36 -19.17 -6.09
N GLY A 369 -5.33 -18.48 -4.95
CA GLY A 369 -5.34 -17.01 -4.89
C GLY A 369 -6.69 -16.40 -5.27
N SER A 370 -6.90 -15.12 -5.02
CA SER A 370 -8.13 -14.38 -5.32
C SER A 370 -7.85 -13.19 -6.21
N GLY A 371 -8.81 -12.80 -7.04
CA GLY A 371 -8.73 -11.59 -7.86
C GLY A 371 -10.13 -11.10 -8.24
N PRO A 372 -10.26 -9.81 -8.61
CA PRO A 372 -11.50 -9.26 -9.15
C PRO A 372 -11.76 -9.70 -10.60
N GLN A 373 -10.74 -10.23 -11.30
CA GLN A 373 -10.81 -10.60 -12.72
C GLN A 373 -10.28 -12.03 -12.95
N ASP A 374 -9.70 -12.31 -14.13
CA ASP A 374 -9.45 -13.68 -14.62
C ASP A 374 -8.01 -14.21 -14.38
N ALA A 375 -7.13 -13.49 -13.68
CA ALA A 375 -5.72 -13.91 -13.50
C ALA A 375 -5.62 -15.25 -12.78
N THR A 376 -6.51 -15.52 -11.82
CA THR A 376 -6.49 -16.79 -11.07
C THR A 376 -6.89 -17.98 -11.94
N GLU A 377 -7.74 -17.76 -12.94
CA GLU A 377 -8.17 -18.74 -13.94
C GLU A 377 -7.08 -18.95 -14.98
N VAL A 378 -6.43 -17.87 -15.44
CA VAL A 378 -5.31 -17.94 -16.40
C VAL A 378 -4.12 -18.69 -15.81
N HIS A 379 -3.85 -18.48 -14.52
CA HIS A 379 -2.73 -19.08 -13.80
C HIS A 379 -3.12 -20.28 -12.93
N LEU A 380 -4.26 -20.93 -13.22
CA LEU A 380 -4.80 -22.04 -12.41
C LEU A 380 -3.81 -23.21 -12.23
N GLU A 381 -2.97 -23.45 -13.25
CA GLU A 381 -1.98 -24.53 -13.24
C GLU A 381 -0.61 -24.10 -12.67
N ASP A 382 -0.40 -22.79 -12.49
CA ASP A 382 0.83 -22.22 -11.94
C ASP A 382 0.82 -22.27 -10.40
N VAL A 383 1.96 -21.93 -9.80
CA VAL A 383 2.10 -21.80 -8.36
C VAL A 383 2.09 -20.33 -7.98
N LEU A 384 1.15 -19.93 -7.13
CA LEU A 384 1.12 -18.61 -6.52
C LEU A 384 2.28 -18.47 -5.52
N LEU A 385 3.32 -17.72 -5.86
CA LEU A 385 4.42 -17.43 -4.94
C LEU A 385 4.04 -16.40 -3.89
N LEU A 386 3.30 -15.37 -4.30
CA LEU A 386 2.84 -14.31 -3.41
C LEU A 386 1.66 -13.57 -4.04
N GLN A 387 0.63 -13.33 -3.26
CA GLN A 387 -0.46 -12.41 -3.52
C GLN A 387 -0.43 -11.32 -2.48
N ILE A 388 -0.54 -10.08 -2.94
CA ILE A 388 -0.70 -8.90 -2.10
C ILE A 388 -1.97 -8.20 -2.53
N GLN A 389 -2.98 -8.22 -1.69
CA GLN A 389 -4.16 -7.38 -1.86
C GLN A 389 -3.89 -5.94 -1.42
N GLY A 390 -4.49 -4.99 -2.11
CA GLY A 390 -4.35 -3.58 -1.83
C GLY A 390 -5.08 -3.17 -0.55
N ASP A 391 -4.53 -2.17 0.13
CA ASP A 391 -4.98 -1.73 1.44
C ASP A 391 -4.58 -0.27 1.67
N LEU A 392 -5.54 0.55 2.10
CA LEU A 392 -5.36 1.98 2.31
C LEU A 392 -4.27 2.32 3.34
N ALA A 393 -3.99 1.41 4.28
CA ALA A 393 -3.06 1.64 5.39
C ALA A 393 -1.72 0.89 5.23
N PHE A 394 -1.47 0.32 4.06
CA PHE A 394 -0.29 -0.49 3.77
C PHE A 394 0.70 0.21 2.83
N PHE A 395 0.84 -0.28 1.59
CA PHE A 395 1.60 0.39 0.55
C PHE A 395 0.76 1.49 -0.04
N ASN A 396 1.31 2.69 -0.06
CA ASN A 396 0.63 3.79 -0.75
C ASN A 396 0.45 3.39 -2.23
N TRP A 397 1.44 2.69 -2.81
CA TRP A 397 1.44 2.26 -4.22
C TRP A 397 0.46 1.17 -4.59
N HIS A 398 -0.08 0.55 -3.57
CA HIS A 398 -1.06 -0.50 -3.68
C HIS A 398 -2.20 -0.26 -2.70
N SER A 399 -2.75 0.95 -2.70
CA SER A 399 -3.82 1.35 -1.78
C SER A 399 -5.23 1.09 -2.30
N ASN A 400 -5.40 0.68 -3.57
CA ASN A 400 -6.72 0.34 -4.10
C ASN A 400 -7.19 -0.97 -3.43
N ILE A 401 -8.24 -0.91 -2.61
CA ILE A 401 -8.77 -2.08 -1.87
C ILE A 401 -9.28 -3.18 -2.82
N GLY A 402 -9.71 -2.81 -4.03
CA GLY A 402 -10.07 -3.77 -5.08
C GLY A 402 -8.87 -4.25 -5.91
N GLY A 403 -7.67 -3.72 -5.66
CA GLY A 403 -6.46 -4.08 -6.39
C GLY A 403 -5.80 -5.34 -5.83
N VAL A 404 -5.36 -6.25 -6.68
CA VAL A 404 -4.58 -7.44 -6.27
C VAL A 404 -3.35 -7.61 -7.15
N LEU A 405 -2.18 -7.72 -6.51
CA LEU A 405 -0.91 -8.03 -7.15
C LEU A 405 -0.55 -9.49 -6.87
N HIS A 406 -0.28 -10.27 -7.90
CA HIS A 406 0.17 -11.65 -7.78
C HIS A 406 1.54 -11.86 -8.40
N PHE A 407 2.23 -12.89 -7.94
CA PHE A 407 3.47 -13.41 -8.50
C PHE A 407 3.29 -14.91 -8.74
N TRP A 408 3.36 -15.33 -10.00
CA TRP A 408 3.12 -16.71 -10.44
C TRP A 408 4.40 -17.34 -10.98
N ILE A 409 4.55 -18.65 -10.79
CA ILE A 409 5.63 -19.43 -11.39
C ILE A 409 5.09 -20.77 -11.92
N GLY A 410 5.51 -21.16 -13.12
CA GLY A 410 5.23 -22.49 -13.64
C GLY A 410 5.89 -23.58 -12.80
N ARG A 411 5.24 -24.73 -12.67
CA ARG A 411 5.71 -25.85 -11.83
C ARG A 411 7.10 -26.35 -12.22
N ASP A 412 7.36 -26.54 -13.52
CA ASP A 412 8.66 -26.98 -14.02
C ASP A 412 9.78 -25.98 -13.70
N ALA A 413 9.50 -24.68 -13.77
CA ALA A 413 10.45 -23.63 -13.42
C ALA A 413 10.73 -23.62 -11.91
N LEU A 414 9.69 -23.82 -11.08
CA LEU A 414 9.85 -23.93 -9.63
C LEU A 414 10.70 -25.15 -9.24
N ASP A 415 10.47 -26.30 -9.86
CA ASP A 415 11.24 -27.52 -9.63
C ASP A 415 12.72 -27.33 -9.98
N GLN A 416 13.00 -26.58 -11.04
CA GLN A 416 14.34 -26.18 -11.46
C GLN A 416 14.91 -25.01 -10.65
N ARG A 417 14.09 -24.38 -9.80
CA ARG A 417 14.40 -23.14 -9.05
C ARG A 417 14.77 -21.96 -9.96
N ASP A 418 14.21 -21.92 -11.16
CA ASP A 418 14.36 -20.82 -12.10
C ASP A 418 13.33 -19.72 -11.81
N PHE A 419 13.59 -18.95 -10.75
CA PHE A 419 12.75 -17.80 -10.37
C PHE A 419 12.81 -16.63 -11.37
N SER A 420 13.64 -16.72 -12.43
CA SER A 420 13.63 -15.72 -13.50
C SER A 420 12.38 -15.81 -14.39
N GLN A 421 11.67 -16.94 -14.35
CA GLN A 421 10.41 -17.18 -15.08
C GLN A 421 9.17 -16.65 -14.34
N VAL A 422 9.33 -16.01 -13.18
CA VAL A 422 8.19 -15.46 -12.44
C VAL A 422 7.55 -14.33 -13.24
N VAL A 423 6.22 -14.35 -13.30
CA VAL A 423 5.39 -13.29 -13.88
C VAL A 423 4.54 -12.65 -12.80
N ALA A 424 4.22 -11.37 -12.98
CA ALA A 424 3.29 -10.67 -12.10
C ALA A 424 2.02 -10.26 -12.86
N THR A 425 0.91 -10.24 -12.14
CA THR A 425 -0.39 -9.70 -12.59
C THR A 425 -0.86 -8.68 -11.57
N PHE A 426 -1.42 -7.57 -12.04
CA PHE A 426 -2.14 -6.60 -11.23
C PHE A 426 -3.54 -6.40 -11.81
N GLU A 427 -4.55 -6.68 -10.99
CA GLU A 427 -5.97 -6.56 -11.35
C GLU A 427 -6.66 -5.56 -10.41
N CYS A 428 -7.69 -4.85 -10.88
CA CYS A 428 -8.54 -4.03 -10.04
C CYS A 428 -10.02 -4.07 -10.46
N ASP A 429 -10.91 -3.61 -9.58
CA ASP A 429 -12.36 -3.46 -9.79
C ASP A 429 -12.74 -2.11 -10.43
#